data_AF-A0A916IX45-F1
#
_entry.id   AF-A0A916IX45-F1
#
_cell.length_a   1.000
_cell.length_b   1.000
_cell.length_c   1.000
_cell.angle_alpha   90.00
_cell.angle_beta   90.00
_cell.angle_gamma   90.00
#
_symmetry.space_group_name_H-M   'P 1'
#
loop_
_entity.id
_entity.type
_entity.pdbx_description
1 polymer ?
#
loop_
_entity_poly.entity_id
_entity_poly.type
_entity_poly.pdbx_seq_one_letter_code
_entity_poly.pdbx_strand_id
1 'polypeptide(L)'
;MSNQGIDGETVWPATRTAVAEADESGVWQNTIAAADYALEEASRIHRGVQSNLKLMHEVRALREELRKSHAEVDRYRGMHARVVVSMRQLEEEQAAEVGRLQTENEMLLVRHRVYKLLAEHYGVAALRFDTATFCQHRDRVLQHVLFQRRKGVALEDIRFRDVAFLVL
;
A
#
# COMPACT_ATOMS: atom_id res chain seq x y z
N MET A 1 27.47 19.50 29.36
CA MET A 1 26.30 20.21 28.83
C MET A 1 25.93 21.25 29.86
N SER A 2 26.38 22.49 29.63
CA SER A 2 26.36 23.56 30.63
C SER A 2 24.95 24.13 30.83
N ASN A 3 24.43 23.96 32.05
CA ASN A 3 23.41 24.84 32.61
C ASN A 3 24.04 26.23 32.78
N GLN A 4 23.74 27.15 31.88
CA GLN A 4 23.91 28.57 32.18
C GLN A 4 22.68 29.01 32.96
N GLY A 5 22.79 28.93 34.28
CA GLY A 5 21.91 29.66 35.18
C GLY A 5 22.07 31.14 34.88
N ILE A 6 20.98 31.76 34.44
CA ILE A 6 20.88 33.21 34.40
C ILE A 6 20.74 33.63 35.87
N ASP A 7 21.88 33.86 36.52
CA ASP A 7 21.94 34.58 37.79
C ASP A 7 21.56 36.03 37.48
N GLY A 8 20.26 36.25 37.31
CA GLY A 8 19.65 37.57 37.29
C GLY A 8 19.70 38.12 38.71
N GLU A 9 20.88 38.57 39.12
CA GLU A 9 21.04 39.40 40.30
C GLU A 9 20.24 40.68 40.05
N THR A 10 19.04 40.75 40.60
CA THR A 10 18.24 41.97 40.64
C THR A 10 18.97 42.95 41.55
N VAL A 11 19.89 43.73 40.98
CA VAL A 11 20.58 44.82 41.68
C VAL A 11 19.56 45.92 41.93
N TRP A 12 19.03 45.96 43.15
CA TRP A 12 18.29 47.10 43.67
C TRP A 12 19.26 48.29 43.78
N PRO A 13 18.87 49.51 43.37
CA PRO A 13 19.74 50.66 43.53
C PRO A 13 19.93 50.93 45.02
N ALA A 14 21.18 50.86 45.48
CA ALA A 14 21.53 51.18 46.85
C ALA A 14 21.16 52.63 47.15
N THR A 15 20.22 52.84 48.09
CA THR A 15 19.82 54.16 48.58
C THR A 15 21.01 54.76 49.34
N ARG A 16 21.79 55.64 48.69
CA ARG A 16 22.79 56.47 49.35
C ARG A 16 22.08 57.51 50.21
N THR A 17 21.97 57.25 51.51
CA THR A 17 21.61 58.28 52.51
C THR A 17 22.82 59.16 52.79
N ALA A 18 23.15 60.03 51.83
CA ALA A 18 24.06 61.15 52.06
C ALA A 18 23.25 62.34 52.58
N VAL A 19 23.45 62.68 53.85
CA VAL A 19 22.94 63.91 54.47
C VAL A 19 23.72 65.08 53.90
N ALA A 20 23.21 65.63 52.80
CA ALA A 20 23.48 66.95 52.28
C ALA A 20 22.13 67.45 51.77
N GLU A 21 21.73 68.68 52.10
CA GLU A 21 20.43 69.29 51.75
C GLU A 21 19.97 68.84 50.36
N ALA A 22 19.13 67.81 50.33
CA ALA A 22 18.63 67.25 49.11
C ALA A 22 17.55 68.21 48.66
N ASP A 23 17.86 68.96 47.61
CA ASP A 23 16.87 69.65 46.79
C ASP A 23 15.75 68.63 46.52
N GLU A 24 14.61 68.75 47.21
CA GLU A 24 13.51 67.77 47.19
C GLU A 24 13.04 67.49 45.75
N SER A 25 13.28 68.47 44.87
CA SER A 25 13.14 68.42 43.42
C SER A 25 13.94 67.28 42.75
N GLY A 26 15.20 67.04 43.15
CA GLY A 26 16.07 66.04 42.54
C GLY A 26 15.72 64.59 42.92
N VAL A 27 15.18 64.37 44.12
CA VAL A 27 14.69 63.04 44.54
C VAL A 27 13.44 62.67 43.74
N TRP A 28 12.52 63.61 43.55
CA TRP A 28 11.32 63.42 42.72
C TRP A 28 11.64 63.20 41.24
N GLN A 29 12.64 63.91 40.69
CA GLN A 29 13.07 63.69 39.31
C GLN A 29 13.68 62.28 39.12
N ASN A 30 14.48 61.82 40.08
CA ASN A 30 15.07 60.47 40.02
C ASN A 30 14.02 59.37 40.19
N THR A 31 13.00 59.55 41.03
CA THR A 31 11.92 58.57 41.18
C THR A 31 11.02 58.53 39.96
N ILE A 32 10.74 59.66 39.30
CA ILE A 32 10.03 59.71 38.02
C ILE A 32 10.83 58.99 36.93
N ALA A 33 12.13 59.28 36.80
CA ALA A 33 12.98 58.60 35.82
C ALA A 33 13.06 57.08 36.05
N ALA A 34 13.11 56.63 37.31
CA ALA A 34 13.04 55.21 37.65
C ALA A 34 11.68 54.57 37.32
N ALA A 35 10.59 55.31 37.50
CA ALA A 35 9.25 54.85 37.15
C ALA A 35 9.06 54.74 35.63
N ASP A 36 9.55 55.72 34.86
CA ASP A 36 9.52 55.70 33.39
C ASP A 36 10.34 54.51 32.84
N TYR A 37 11.53 54.29 33.39
CA TYR A 37 12.35 53.12 33.03
C TYR A 37 11.65 51.79 33.35
N ALA A 38 11.01 51.69 34.52
CA ALA A 38 10.25 50.50 34.89
C ALA A 38 9.03 50.26 33.97
N LEU A 39 8.36 51.32 33.52
CA LEU A 39 7.24 51.24 32.57
C LEU A 39 7.70 50.81 31.17
N GLU A 40 8.85 51.30 30.70
CA GLU A 40 9.43 50.87 29.43
C GLU A 40 9.84 49.40 29.45
N GLU A 41 10.46 48.94 30.54
CA GLU A 41 10.86 47.55 30.70
C GLU A 41 9.63 46.64 30.83
N ALA A 42 8.61 47.05 31.60
CA ALA A 42 7.33 46.36 31.68
C ALA A 42 6.66 46.26 30.30
N SER A 43 6.72 47.32 29.48
CA SER A 43 6.20 47.34 28.12
C SER A 43 6.98 46.43 27.16
N ARG A 44 8.31 46.30 27.35
CA ARG A 44 9.14 45.34 26.60
C ARG A 44 8.80 43.91 26.97
N ILE A 45 8.68 43.61 28.27
CA ILE A 45 8.30 42.30 28.79
C ILE A 45 6.91 41.94 28.27
N HIS A 46 5.94 42.86 28.33
CA HIS A 46 4.58 42.63 27.85
C HIS A 46 4.55 42.23 26.37
N ARG A 47 5.28 42.94 25.51
CA ARG A 47 5.40 42.58 24.08
C ARG A 47 6.06 41.21 23.88
N GLY A 48 7.11 40.91 24.63
CA GLY A 48 7.79 39.61 24.58
C GLY A 48 6.89 38.44 25.01
N VAL A 49 6.09 38.64 26.06
CA VAL A 49 5.10 37.66 26.52
C VAL A 49 4.01 37.46 25.47
N GLN A 50 3.50 38.53 24.86
CA GLN A 50 2.52 38.42 23.77
C GLN A 50 3.06 37.65 22.56
N SER A 51 4.29 37.92 22.12
CA SER A 51 4.89 37.18 21.02
C SER A 51 5.13 35.71 21.38
N ASN A 52 5.58 35.44 22.61
CA ASN A 52 5.78 34.07 23.08
C ASN A 52 4.46 33.29 23.14
N LEU A 53 3.37 33.92 23.61
CA LEU A 53 2.04 33.34 23.60
C LEU A 53 1.59 33.01 22.17
N LYS A 54 1.78 33.91 21.19
CA LYS A 54 1.44 33.64 19.79
C LYS A 54 2.19 32.42 19.25
N LEU A 55 3.50 32.37 19.45
CA LEU A 55 4.33 31.23 19.05
C LEU A 55 3.88 29.93 19.72
N MET A 56 3.53 29.96 21.01
CA MET A 56 2.99 28.78 21.69
C MET A 56 1.66 28.31 21.08
N HIS A 57 0.79 29.22 20.65
CA HIS A 57 -0.44 28.85 19.96
C HIS A 57 -0.17 28.23 18.59
N GLU A 58 0.74 28.82 17.81
CA GLU A 58 1.17 28.28 16.50
C GLU A 58 1.80 26.90 16.64
N VAL A 59 2.68 26.70 17.62
CA VAL A 59 3.29 25.38 17.91
C VAL A 59 2.23 24.36 18.28
N ARG A 60 1.20 24.73 19.04
CA ARG A 60 0.08 23.82 19.35
C ARG A 60 -0.73 23.48 18.10
N ALA A 61 -1.01 24.45 17.24
CA ALA A 61 -1.73 24.23 15.98
C ALA A 61 -0.97 23.28 15.05
N LEU A 62 0.33 23.53 14.84
CA LEU A 62 1.19 22.68 14.01
C LEU A 62 1.31 21.25 14.56
N ARG A 63 1.37 21.09 15.89
CA ARG A 63 1.37 19.76 16.52
C ARG A 63 0.07 19.00 16.28
N GLU A 64 -1.06 19.69 16.26
CA GLU A 64 -2.36 19.09 15.97
C GLU A 64 -2.48 18.70 14.49
N GLU A 65 -2.03 19.55 13.57
CA GLU A 65 -1.95 19.23 12.14
C GLU A 65 -1.03 18.03 11.89
N LEU A 66 0.13 17.99 12.55
CA LEU A 66 1.05 16.86 12.46
C LEU A 66 0.38 15.56 12.94
N ARG A 67 -0.37 15.61 14.04
CA ARG A 67 -1.13 14.44 14.53
C ARG A 67 -2.19 13.98 13.53
N LYS A 68 -2.94 14.91 12.95
CA LYS A 68 -3.95 14.59 11.92
C LYS A 68 -3.32 13.95 10.69
N SER A 69 -2.24 14.54 10.18
CA SER A 69 -1.49 14.00 9.05
C SER A 69 -0.94 12.59 9.31
N HIS A 70 -0.38 12.34 10.50
CA HIS A 70 0.07 10.99 10.86
C HIS A 70 -1.09 9.99 10.91
N ALA A 71 -2.23 10.37 11.48
CA ALA A 71 -3.42 9.53 11.50
C ALA A 71 -3.95 9.22 10.09
N GLU A 72 -3.83 10.15 9.15
CA GLU A 72 -4.17 9.93 7.74
C GLU A 72 -3.19 8.98 7.07
N VAL A 73 -1.88 9.17 7.26
CA VAL A 73 -0.84 8.28 6.72
C VAL A 73 -1.05 6.84 7.20
N ASP A 74 -1.37 6.64 8.48
CA ASP A 74 -1.63 5.30 9.01
C ASP A 74 -2.90 4.68 8.42
N ARG A 75 -3.95 5.48 8.16
CA ARG A 75 -5.13 5.01 7.42
C ARG A 75 -4.77 4.60 5.99
N TYR A 76 -3.99 5.41 5.27
CA TYR A 76 -3.55 5.09 3.91
C TYR A 76 -2.69 3.84 3.86
N ARG A 77 -1.77 3.65 4.82
CA ARG A 77 -0.98 2.42 4.96
C ARG A 77 -1.87 1.21 5.19
N GLY A 78 -2.87 1.32 6.07
CA GLY A 78 -3.83 0.26 6.30
C GLY A 78 -4.68 -0.08 5.08
N MET A 79 -5.13 0.94 4.32
CA MET A 79 -5.84 0.73 3.05
C MET A 79 -4.95 0.05 2.01
N HIS A 80 -3.72 0.54 1.83
CA HIS A 80 -2.77 -0.02 0.89
C HIS A 80 -2.46 -1.49 1.20
N ALA A 81 -2.23 -1.84 2.48
CA ALA A 81 -2.02 -3.22 2.89
C ALA A 81 -3.20 -4.13 2.50
N ARG A 82 -4.44 -3.67 2.70
CA ARG A 82 -5.63 -4.42 2.27
C ARG A 82 -5.72 -4.58 0.76
N VAL A 83 -5.48 -3.51 0.01
CA VAL A 83 -5.53 -3.54 -1.47
C VAL A 83 -4.48 -4.50 -2.04
N VAL A 84 -3.26 -4.46 -1.51
CA VAL A 84 -2.19 -5.38 -1.95
C VAL A 84 -2.54 -6.83 -1.67
N VAL A 85 -3.12 -7.13 -0.50
CA VAL A 85 -3.57 -8.49 -0.18
C VAL A 85 -4.69 -8.93 -1.11
N SER A 86 -5.70 -8.08 -1.34
CA SER A 86 -6.79 -8.42 -2.26
C SER A 86 -6.31 -8.57 -3.70
N MET A 87 -5.34 -7.77 -4.14
CA MET A 87 -4.78 -7.87 -5.49
C MET A 87 -4.06 -9.21 -5.69
N ARG A 88 -3.26 -9.64 -4.71
CA ARG A 88 -2.61 -10.96 -4.75
C ARG A 88 -3.61 -12.11 -4.77
N GLN A 89 -4.68 -12.02 -3.96
CA GLN A 89 -5.74 -13.03 -3.97
C GLN A 89 -6.41 -13.12 -5.35
N LEU A 90 -6.72 -11.97 -5.97
CA LEU A 90 -7.28 -11.94 -7.32
C LEU A 90 -6.31 -12.50 -8.37
N GLU A 91 -5.02 -12.22 -8.27
CA GLU A 91 -3.99 -12.78 -9.15
C GLU A 91 -3.90 -14.31 -9.02
N GLU A 92 -3.96 -14.83 -7.79
CA GLU A 92 -3.95 -16.27 -7.52
C GLU A 92 -5.21 -16.95 -8.08
N GLU A 93 -6.39 -16.36 -7.86
CA GLU A 93 -7.66 -16.85 -8.39
C GLU A 93 -7.67 -16.84 -9.93
N GLN A 94 -7.18 -15.76 -10.53
CA GLN A 94 -7.05 -15.65 -11.98
C GLN A 94 -6.09 -16.70 -12.55
N ALA A 95 -4.93 -16.92 -11.92
CA ALA A 95 -3.98 -17.93 -12.35
C ALA A 95 -4.57 -19.35 -12.28
N ALA A 96 -5.32 -19.65 -11.21
CA ALA A 96 -6.01 -20.92 -11.07
C ALA A 96 -7.08 -21.11 -12.16
N GLU A 97 -7.87 -20.08 -12.44
CA GLU A 97 -8.92 -20.13 -13.46
C GLU A 97 -8.35 -20.26 -14.88
N VAL A 98 -7.28 -19.52 -15.19
CA VAL A 98 -6.58 -19.66 -16.47
C VAL A 98 -6.02 -21.07 -16.63
N GLY A 99 -5.40 -21.63 -15.58
CA GLY A 99 -4.92 -23.01 -15.58
C GLY A 99 -6.05 -24.02 -15.83
N ARG A 100 -7.20 -23.84 -15.15
CA ARG A 100 -8.39 -24.66 -15.37
C ARG A 100 -8.87 -24.59 -16.83
N LEU A 101 -9.06 -23.39 -17.36
CA LEU A 101 -9.50 -23.18 -18.74
C LEU A 101 -8.52 -23.75 -19.77
N GLN A 102 -7.22 -23.65 -19.53
CA GLN A 102 -6.20 -24.27 -20.38
C GLN A 102 -6.35 -25.79 -20.40
N THR A 103 -6.46 -26.43 -19.24
CA THR A 103 -6.65 -27.89 -19.17
C THR A 103 -7.96 -28.35 -19.82
N GLU A 104 -9.04 -27.59 -19.65
CA GLU A 104 -10.34 -27.87 -20.29
C GLU A 104 -10.24 -27.71 -21.82
N ASN A 105 -9.60 -26.65 -22.30
CA ASN A 105 -9.39 -26.42 -23.73
C ASN A 105 -8.55 -27.54 -24.35
N GLU A 106 -7.44 -27.92 -23.71
CA GLU A 106 -6.60 -29.02 -24.16
C GLU A 106 -7.37 -30.35 -24.25
N MET A 107 -8.24 -30.62 -23.28
CA MET A 107 -9.08 -31.81 -23.28
C MET A 107 -10.13 -31.76 -24.41
N LEU A 108 -10.71 -30.59 -24.68
CA LEU A 108 -11.62 -30.39 -25.80
C LEU A 108 -10.94 -30.64 -27.16
N LEU A 109 -9.71 -30.15 -27.34
CA LEU A 109 -8.93 -30.39 -28.56
C LEU A 109 -8.64 -31.89 -28.75
N VAL A 110 -8.28 -32.61 -27.68
CA VAL A 110 -8.11 -34.07 -27.72
C VAL A 110 -9.40 -34.76 -28.11
N ARG A 111 -10.53 -34.42 -27.48
CA ARG A 111 -11.84 -35.01 -27.81
C ARG A 111 -12.23 -34.74 -29.26
N HIS A 112 -12.11 -33.50 -29.71
CA HIS A 112 -12.38 -33.12 -31.09
C HIS A 112 -11.56 -33.97 -32.06
N ARG A 113 -10.25 -34.13 -31.80
CA ARG A 113 -9.38 -34.96 -32.64
C ARG A 113 -9.81 -36.43 -32.66
N VAL A 114 -10.15 -37.01 -31.52
CA VAL A 114 -10.66 -38.39 -31.43
C VAL A 114 -11.91 -38.58 -32.28
N TYR A 115 -12.89 -37.67 -32.17
CA TYR A 115 -14.11 -37.75 -32.97
C TYR A 115 -13.86 -37.59 -34.45
N LYS A 116 -12.95 -36.68 -34.84
CA LYS A 116 -12.55 -36.51 -36.24
C LYS A 116 -11.94 -37.78 -36.81
N LEU A 117 -11.02 -38.42 -36.08
CA LEU A 117 -10.38 -39.66 -36.51
C LEU A 117 -11.37 -40.82 -36.63
N LEU A 118 -12.31 -40.93 -35.68
CA LEU A 118 -13.37 -41.93 -35.75
C LEU A 118 -14.28 -41.69 -36.95
N ALA A 119 -14.69 -40.45 -37.21
CA ALA A 119 -15.54 -40.12 -38.34
C ALA A 119 -14.85 -40.44 -39.67
N GLU A 120 -13.56 -40.10 -39.82
CA GLU A 120 -12.74 -40.46 -40.98
C GLU A 120 -12.68 -41.98 -41.14
N HIS A 121 -12.43 -42.74 -40.07
CA HIS A 121 -12.33 -44.20 -40.14
C HIS A 121 -13.67 -44.86 -40.50
N TYR A 122 -14.77 -44.49 -39.84
CA TYR A 122 -16.10 -45.03 -40.14
C TYR A 122 -16.54 -44.72 -41.58
N GLY A 123 -16.20 -43.53 -42.10
CA GLY A 123 -16.45 -43.16 -43.48
C GLY A 123 -15.62 -43.98 -44.48
N VAL A 124 -14.31 -44.13 -44.25
CA VAL A 124 -13.40 -44.84 -45.15
C VAL A 124 -13.63 -46.36 -45.14
N ALA A 125 -13.89 -46.94 -43.97
CA ALA A 125 -14.12 -48.38 -43.82
C ALA A 125 -15.59 -48.79 -44.00
N ALA A 126 -16.49 -47.84 -44.28
CA ALA A 126 -17.94 -48.06 -44.42
C ALA A 126 -18.55 -48.87 -43.25
N LEU A 127 -18.10 -48.59 -42.03
CA LEU A 127 -18.53 -49.31 -40.84
C LEU A 127 -19.97 -48.97 -40.50
N ARG A 128 -20.73 -49.97 -40.07
CA ARG A 128 -22.07 -49.75 -39.53
C ARG A 128 -21.97 -49.04 -38.19
N PHE A 129 -22.80 -48.01 -38.00
CA PHE A 129 -22.87 -47.31 -36.74
C PHE A 129 -23.63 -48.17 -35.71
N ASP A 130 -22.90 -48.64 -34.70
CA ASP A 130 -23.46 -49.21 -33.48
C ASP A 130 -22.93 -48.42 -32.28
N THR A 131 -23.84 -47.99 -31.40
CA THR A 131 -23.51 -47.08 -30.30
C THR A 131 -22.56 -47.72 -29.29
N ALA A 132 -22.77 -48.99 -28.94
CA ALA A 132 -21.93 -49.67 -27.94
C ALA A 132 -20.51 -49.84 -28.47
N THR A 133 -20.38 -50.28 -29.71
CA THR A 133 -19.10 -50.46 -30.40
C THR A 133 -18.39 -49.12 -30.61
N PHE A 134 -19.12 -48.08 -31.02
CA PHE A 134 -18.56 -46.72 -31.18
C PHE A 134 -17.99 -46.17 -29.87
N CYS A 135 -18.68 -46.36 -28.74
CA CYS A 135 -18.18 -45.95 -27.44
C CYS A 135 -16.86 -46.67 -27.07
N GLN A 136 -16.76 -47.98 -27.34
CA GLN A 136 -15.52 -48.73 -27.12
C GLN A 136 -14.38 -48.22 -28.02
N HIS A 137 -14.66 -47.97 -29.30
CA HIS A 137 -13.70 -47.41 -30.24
C HIS A 137 -13.22 -46.02 -29.79
N ARG A 138 -14.13 -45.15 -29.35
CA ARG A 138 -13.81 -43.83 -28.79
C ARG A 138 -12.84 -43.93 -27.63
N ASP A 139 -13.10 -44.84 -26.69
CA ASP A 139 -12.27 -44.95 -25.49
C ASP A 139 -10.86 -45.48 -25.81
N ARG A 140 -10.75 -46.45 -26.73
CA ARG A 140 -9.45 -46.95 -27.24
C ARG A 140 -8.67 -45.87 -27.98
N VAL A 141 -9.33 -45.14 -28.89
CA VAL A 141 -8.69 -44.06 -29.66
C VAL A 141 -8.29 -42.91 -28.73
N LEU A 142 -9.11 -42.56 -27.75
CA LEU A 142 -8.78 -41.55 -26.74
C LEU A 142 -7.52 -41.94 -25.96
N GLN A 143 -7.45 -43.17 -25.45
CA GLN A 143 -6.26 -43.66 -24.74
C GLN A 143 -5.01 -43.61 -25.61
N HIS A 144 -5.13 -43.98 -26.89
CA HIS A 144 -4.03 -43.93 -27.83
C HIS A 144 -3.58 -42.50 -28.13
N VAL A 145 -4.50 -41.57 -28.40
CA VAL A 145 -4.19 -40.16 -28.64
C VAL A 145 -3.50 -39.54 -27.43
N LEU A 146 -3.98 -39.81 -26.21
CA LEU A 146 -3.33 -39.36 -24.97
C LEU A 146 -1.92 -39.95 -24.81
N PHE A 147 -1.71 -41.21 -25.20
CA PHE A 147 -0.40 -41.84 -25.18
C PHE A 147 0.57 -41.20 -26.19
N GLN A 148 0.12 -40.93 -27.42
CA GLN A 148 0.94 -40.26 -28.44
C GLN A 148 1.28 -38.82 -28.04
N ARG A 149 0.33 -38.11 -27.43
CA ARG A 149 0.58 -36.77 -26.89
C ARG A 149 1.64 -36.77 -25.78
N ARG A 150 1.62 -37.78 -24.88
CA ARG A 150 2.68 -37.97 -23.88
C ARG A 150 4.05 -38.27 -24.48
N LYS A 151 4.10 -38.82 -25.70
CA LYS A 151 5.33 -39.01 -26.48
C LYS A 151 5.78 -37.77 -27.26
N GLY A 152 5.03 -36.67 -27.19
CA GLY A 152 5.34 -35.42 -27.89
C GLY A 152 4.82 -35.34 -29.32
N VAL A 153 3.95 -36.25 -29.75
CA VAL A 153 3.30 -36.17 -31.08
C VAL A 153 2.21 -35.10 -31.04
N ALA A 154 2.22 -34.17 -31.99
CA ALA A 154 1.17 -33.17 -32.12
C ALA A 154 -0.17 -33.83 -32.53
N LEU A 155 -1.30 -33.29 -32.05
CA LEU A 155 -2.62 -33.86 -32.33
C LEU A 155 -2.93 -33.94 -33.84
N GLU A 156 -2.45 -32.97 -34.60
CA GLU A 156 -2.62 -32.85 -36.04
C GLU A 156 -1.87 -33.93 -36.83
N ASP A 157 -0.78 -34.44 -36.26
CA ASP A 157 0.07 -35.46 -36.87
C ASP A 157 -0.45 -36.88 -36.69
N ILE A 158 -1.31 -37.11 -35.69
CA ILE A 158 -1.95 -38.42 -35.47
C ILE A 158 -3.00 -38.63 -36.56
N ARG A 159 -2.76 -39.50 -37.53
CA ARG A 159 -3.65 -39.72 -38.69
C ARG A 159 -4.57 -40.92 -38.47
N PHE A 160 -5.59 -41.06 -39.31
CA PHE A 160 -6.52 -42.19 -39.24
C PHE A 160 -5.82 -43.56 -39.33
N ARG A 161 -4.73 -43.66 -40.11
CA ARG A 161 -3.95 -44.90 -40.27
C ARG A 161 -3.30 -45.34 -38.96
N ASP A 162 -2.95 -44.39 -38.12
CA ASP A 162 -2.29 -44.64 -36.83
C ASP A 162 -3.27 -45.17 -35.78
N VAL A 163 -4.58 -45.03 -36.02
CA VAL A 163 -5.63 -45.49 -35.09
C VAL A 163 -6.52 -46.58 -35.68
N ALA A 164 -6.40 -46.89 -36.97
CA ALA A 164 -7.25 -47.85 -37.66
C ALA A 164 -7.24 -49.24 -36.99
N PHE A 165 -6.08 -49.68 -36.48
CA PHE A 165 -5.95 -50.97 -35.81
C PHE A 165 -6.72 -51.07 -34.48
N LEU A 166 -7.13 -49.95 -33.89
CA LEU A 166 -7.88 -49.90 -32.62
C LEU A 166 -9.39 -50.09 -32.81
N VAL A 167 -9.84 -49.98 -34.06
CA VAL A 167 -11.24 -49.94 -34.50
C VAL A 167 -11.61 -51.19 -35.33
N LEU A 168 -10.70 -52.19 -35.32
CA LEU A 168 -10.91 -53.53 -35.89
C LEU A 168 -11.71 -54.43 -34.95
#